data_AF-A0AAU8J950-F1
#
_entry.id   AF-A0AAU8J950-F1
#
_cell.length_a   1.000
_cell.length_b   1.000
_cell.length_c   1.000
_cell.angle_alpha   90.00
_cell.angle_beta   90.00
_cell.angle_gamma   90.00
#
_symmetry.space_group_name_H-M   'P 1'
#
loop_
_entity.id
_entity.type
_entity.pdbx_description
1 polymer ?
#
loop_
_entity_poly.entity_id
_entity_poly.type
_entity_poly.pdbx_seq_one_letter_code
_entity_poly.pdbx_strand_id
1 'polypeptide(L)'
;MTWRGSTTIGDRLLACLPYILPLVNVLGFGSYLFATFPVLMTLLIPFFPLLFLYFNIVGTIPYGELILFFALFLLVVRNYKIKHFIRYNTMQSLLLSIFLSLCQWTLRLLGFPLAVIPDGSFNSNLLIDIISTTIFLGFFGSIVYSIVETIRGNYAEIPVVSEATYTQIR
;
A
#
# COMPACT_ATOMS: atom_id res chain seq x y z
N MET A 1 23.30 -18.77 6.53
CA MET A 1 22.11 -19.17 5.76
C MET A 1 22.17 -18.50 4.38
N THR A 2 22.86 -19.13 3.42
CA THR A 2 23.22 -18.54 2.11
C THR A 2 22.71 -19.43 0.97
N TRP A 3 21.39 -19.61 0.88
CA TRP A 3 20.79 -20.46 -0.15
C TRP A 3 19.46 -19.90 -0.68
N ARG A 4 19.48 -18.65 -1.14
CA ARG A 4 18.45 -18.10 -2.05
C ARG A 4 19.19 -17.27 -3.08
N GLY A 5 19.03 -17.61 -4.36
CA GLY A 5 19.80 -17.05 -5.46
C GLY A 5 19.87 -15.52 -5.41
N SER A 6 21.04 -14.98 -5.74
CA SER A 6 21.32 -13.54 -5.83
C SER A 6 20.10 -12.79 -6.37
N THR A 7 19.42 -12.02 -5.52
CA THR A 7 18.34 -11.13 -5.95
C THR A 7 18.96 -10.08 -6.85
N THR A 8 18.66 -10.15 -8.14
CA THR A 8 19.18 -9.16 -9.09
C THR A 8 18.53 -7.81 -8.80
N ILE A 9 19.17 -6.73 -9.23
CA ILE A 9 18.59 -5.37 -9.10
C ILE A 9 17.20 -5.32 -9.77
N GLY A 10 17.02 -6.03 -10.89
CA GLY A 10 15.72 -6.17 -11.55
C GLY A 10 14.65 -6.84 -10.68
N ASP A 11 15.00 -7.92 -9.97
CA ASP A 11 14.05 -8.58 -9.06
C ASP A 11 13.61 -7.66 -7.92
N ARG A 12 14.54 -6.81 -7.43
CA ARG A 12 14.27 -5.86 -6.35
C ARG A 12 13.31 -4.75 -6.80
N LEU A 13 13.55 -4.20 -7.99
CA LEU A 13 12.65 -3.21 -8.58
C LEU A 13 11.26 -3.79 -8.84
N LEU A 14 11.18 -4.99 -9.42
CA LEU A 14 9.90 -5.68 -9.66
C LEU A 14 9.17 -6.02 -8.36
N ALA A 15 9.89 -6.36 -7.29
CA ALA A 15 9.32 -6.61 -5.97
C ALA A 15 8.83 -5.33 -5.28
N CYS A 16 9.34 -4.16 -5.64
CA CYS A 16 8.88 -2.87 -5.10
C CYS A 16 7.57 -2.39 -5.74
N LEU A 17 7.36 -2.68 -7.03
CA LEU A 17 6.19 -2.18 -7.79
C LEU A 17 4.83 -2.49 -7.14
N PRO A 18 4.57 -3.68 -6.56
CA PRO A 18 3.31 -3.97 -5.92
C PRO A 18 2.97 -3.02 -4.77
N TYR A 19 3.96 -2.44 -4.07
CA TYR A 19 3.72 -1.54 -2.93
C TYR A 19 3.06 -0.21 -3.31
N ILE A 20 2.91 0.09 -4.60
CA ILE A 20 2.10 1.23 -5.07
C ILE A 20 0.63 1.07 -4.63
N LEU A 21 0.09 -0.14 -4.63
CA LEU A 21 -1.30 -0.41 -4.24
C LEU A 21 -1.62 0.08 -2.81
N PRO A 22 -0.97 -0.45 -1.76
CA PRO A 22 -1.21 0.02 -0.40
C PRO A 22 -0.77 1.48 -0.21
N LEU A 23 0.20 1.98 -0.98
CA LEU A 23 0.59 3.39 -0.95
C LEU A 23 -0.56 4.30 -1.39
N VAL A 24 -1.24 3.99 -2.49
CA VAL A 24 -2.40 4.77 -2.93
C VAL A 24 -3.52 4.72 -1.89
N ASN A 25 -3.78 3.53 -1.35
CA ASN A 25 -4.85 3.34 -0.37
C ASN A 25 -4.59 4.12 0.92
N VAL A 26 -3.33 4.13 1.40
CA VAL A 26 -3.00 4.87 2.63
C VAL A 26 -3.12 6.38 2.43
N LEU A 27 -2.84 6.91 1.24
CA LEU A 27 -2.97 8.35 0.95
C LEU A 27 -4.38 8.89 1.15
N GLY A 28 -5.41 8.05 0.97
CA GLY A 28 -6.80 8.41 1.27
C GLY A 28 -7.05 8.78 2.74
N PHE A 29 -6.21 8.28 3.66
CA PHE A 29 -6.28 8.59 5.10
C PHE A 29 -5.45 9.83 5.49
N GLY A 30 -4.57 10.31 4.61
CA GLY A 30 -3.65 11.40 4.90
C GLY A 30 -4.21 12.81 4.66
N SER A 31 -5.45 12.94 4.20
CA SER A 31 -6.04 14.23 3.78
C SER A 31 -5.95 15.32 4.85
N TYR A 32 -6.31 14.99 6.09
CA TYR A 32 -6.20 15.88 7.25
C TYR A 32 -4.74 16.29 7.54
N LEU A 33 -3.82 15.32 7.53
CA LEU A 33 -2.40 15.56 7.77
C LEU A 33 -1.78 16.47 6.71
N PHE A 34 -2.11 16.26 5.43
CA PHE A 34 -1.58 17.10 4.36
C PHE A 34 -2.14 18.52 4.39
N ALA A 35 -3.39 18.70 4.81
CA ALA A 35 -3.99 20.02 5.02
C ALA A 35 -3.31 20.76 6.19
N THR A 36 -3.03 20.05 7.28
CA THR A 36 -2.42 20.63 8.49
C THR A 36 -0.91 20.87 8.32
N PHE A 37 -0.21 19.96 7.64
CA PHE A 37 1.23 20.01 7.40
C PHE A 37 1.54 19.84 5.91
N PRO A 38 1.44 20.90 5.09
CA PRO A 38 1.70 20.83 3.65
C PRO A 38 3.11 20.33 3.31
N VAL A 39 4.08 20.58 4.20
CA VAL A 39 5.46 20.10 4.06
C VAL A 39 5.54 18.57 3.92
N LEU A 40 4.58 17.82 4.49
CA LEU A 40 4.56 16.35 4.35
C LEU A 40 4.39 15.90 2.89
N MET A 41 3.82 16.74 2.02
CA MET A 41 3.71 16.43 0.59
C MET A 41 5.07 16.31 -0.10
N THR A 42 6.14 16.94 0.43
CA THR A 42 7.48 16.81 -0.18
C THR A 42 8.02 15.39 -0.04
N LEU A 43 7.58 14.64 0.97
CA LEU A 43 7.94 13.23 1.15
C LEU A 43 7.35 12.34 0.06
N LEU A 44 6.27 12.79 -0.59
CA LEU A 44 5.61 12.06 -1.68
C LEU A 44 6.24 12.32 -3.05
N ILE A 45 7.15 13.29 -3.15
CA ILE A 45 7.87 13.62 -4.39
C ILE A 45 8.45 12.38 -5.11
N PRO A 46 9.23 11.50 -4.44
CA PRO A 46 9.79 10.32 -5.11
C PRO A 46 8.72 9.33 -5.62
N PHE A 47 7.51 9.37 -5.06
CA PHE A 47 6.42 8.47 -5.42
C PHE A 47 5.50 9.04 -6.51
N PHE A 48 5.54 10.35 -6.80
CA PHE A 48 4.71 10.96 -7.84
C PHE A 48 4.73 10.26 -9.19
N PRO A 49 5.87 9.83 -9.78
CA PRO A 49 5.82 9.18 -11.09
C PRO A 49 5.05 7.85 -11.04
N LEU A 50 5.15 7.10 -9.94
CA LEU A 50 4.44 5.85 -9.74
C LEU A 50 2.94 6.08 -9.50
N LEU A 51 2.60 7.08 -8.68
CA LEU A 51 1.22 7.48 -8.41
C LEU A 51 0.54 7.99 -9.68
N PHE A 52 1.23 8.81 -10.47
CA PHE A 52 0.73 9.31 -11.75
C PHE A 52 0.41 8.15 -12.70
N LEU A 53 1.32 7.19 -12.85
CA LEU A 53 1.07 5.99 -13.66
C LEU A 53 -0.15 5.21 -13.17
N TYR A 54 -0.26 5.00 -11.86
CA TYR A 54 -1.40 4.33 -11.25
C TYR A 54 -2.72 5.04 -11.59
N PHE A 55 -2.83 6.34 -11.34
CA PHE A 55 -4.09 7.07 -11.55
C PHE A 55 -4.49 7.15 -13.03
N ASN A 56 -3.53 7.27 -13.95
CA ASN A 56 -3.83 7.35 -15.38
C ASN A 56 -4.24 5.99 -15.98
N ILE A 57 -3.66 4.89 -15.50
CA ILE A 57 -3.90 3.55 -16.06
C ILE A 57 -5.00 2.82 -15.29
N VAL A 58 -4.89 2.76 -13.97
CA VAL A 58 -5.78 1.98 -13.11
C VAL A 58 -6.98 2.82 -12.68
N GLY A 59 -6.76 4.11 -12.39
CA GLY A 59 -7.81 5.02 -11.95
C GLY A 59 -8.89 5.31 -13.00
N THR A 60 -8.60 5.09 -14.29
CA THR A 60 -9.56 5.25 -15.39
C THR A 60 -10.46 4.03 -15.58
N ILE A 61 -10.11 2.89 -15.00
CA ILE A 61 -10.85 1.63 -15.14
C ILE A 61 -11.81 1.48 -13.95
N PRO A 62 -13.11 1.19 -14.17
CA PRO A 62 -14.03 0.87 -13.09
C PRO A 62 -13.52 -0.32 -12.28
N TYR A 63 -13.45 -0.17 -10.96
CA TYR A 63 -12.89 -1.19 -10.06
C TYR A 63 -11.43 -1.58 -10.39
N GLY A 64 -10.66 -0.67 -11.00
CA GLY A 64 -9.29 -0.93 -11.45
C GLY A 64 -8.37 -1.47 -10.35
N GLU A 65 -8.49 -0.97 -9.12
CA GLU A 65 -7.72 -1.45 -7.96
C GLU A 65 -7.97 -2.95 -7.70
N LEU A 66 -9.24 -3.38 -7.75
CA LEU A 66 -9.66 -4.75 -7.51
C LEU A 66 -9.21 -5.67 -8.65
N ILE A 67 -9.27 -5.19 -9.89
CA ILE A 67 -8.73 -5.90 -11.06
C ILE A 67 -7.22 -6.07 -10.92
N LEU A 68 -6.49 -5.01 -10.56
CA LEU A 68 -5.05 -5.05 -10.35
C LEU A 68 -4.66 -6.00 -9.21
N PHE A 69 -5.42 -6.00 -8.12
CA PHE A 69 -5.26 -6.94 -7.02
C PHE A 69 -5.32 -8.40 -7.52
N PHE A 70 -6.37 -8.78 -8.24
CA PHE A 70 -6.51 -10.15 -8.75
C PHE A 70 -5.47 -10.48 -9.82
N ALA A 71 -5.12 -9.53 -10.67
CA ALA A 71 -4.07 -9.70 -11.66
C ALA A 71 -2.71 -10.03 -10.99
N LEU A 72 -2.31 -9.24 -9.99
CA LEU A 72 -1.09 -9.51 -9.22
C LEU A 72 -1.17 -10.82 -8.45
N PHE A 73 -2.31 -11.13 -7.85
CA PHE A 73 -2.47 -12.38 -7.11
C PHE A 73 -2.34 -13.62 -8.04
N LEU A 74 -3.08 -13.65 -9.14
CA LEU A 74 -3.11 -14.80 -10.05
C LEU A 74 -1.84 -14.93 -10.88
N LEU A 75 -1.34 -13.82 -11.44
CA LEU A 75 -0.19 -13.85 -12.36
C LEU A 75 1.15 -13.89 -11.63
N VAL A 76 1.24 -13.25 -10.46
CA VAL A 76 2.49 -13.13 -9.70
C VAL A 76 2.52 -14.11 -8.54
N VAL A 77 1.61 -13.96 -7.56
CA VAL A 77 1.68 -14.73 -6.30
C VAL A 77 1.50 -16.23 -6.51
N ARG A 78 0.55 -16.63 -7.36
CA ARG A 78 0.24 -18.05 -7.63
C ARG A 78 1.13 -18.70 -8.68
N ASN A 79 2.02 -17.95 -9.31
CA ASN A 79 2.90 -18.46 -10.36
C ASN A 79 4.24 -18.94 -9.79
N TYR A 80 4.44 -20.25 -9.72
CA TYR A 80 5.67 -20.87 -9.19
C TYR A 80 6.93 -20.62 -10.04
N LYS A 81 6.79 -20.14 -11.29
CA LYS A 81 7.95 -19.76 -12.12
C LYS A 81 8.59 -18.45 -11.64
N ILE A 82 7.87 -17.64 -10.89
CA ILE A 82 8.36 -16.38 -10.35
C ILE A 82 9.12 -16.63 -9.05
N LYS A 83 10.22 -15.91 -8.87
CA LYS A 83 11.06 -16.02 -7.67
C LYS A 83 10.25 -15.77 -6.41
N HIS A 84 10.51 -16.56 -5.38
CA HIS A 84 9.86 -16.42 -4.07
C HIS A 84 9.97 -15.00 -3.50
N PHE A 85 11.07 -14.29 -3.73
CA PHE A 85 11.26 -12.92 -3.25
C PHE A 85 10.20 -11.94 -3.80
N ILE A 86 9.90 -12.04 -5.10
CA ILE A 86 8.88 -11.20 -5.74
C ILE A 86 7.49 -11.61 -5.21
N ARG A 87 7.19 -12.91 -5.19
CA ARG A 87 5.92 -13.45 -4.69
C ARG A 87 5.63 -13.00 -3.24
N TYR A 88 6.65 -13.00 -2.40
CA TYR A 88 6.59 -12.53 -1.01
C TYR A 88 6.18 -11.06 -0.91
N ASN A 89 6.96 -10.18 -1.53
CA ASN A 89 6.69 -8.74 -1.48
C ASN A 89 5.36 -8.37 -2.14
N THR A 90 4.99 -9.05 -3.24
CA THR A 90 3.68 -8.87 -3.85
C THR A 90 2.57 -9.24 -2.89
N MET A 91 2.64 -10.41 -2.25
CA MET A 91 1.58 -10.85 -1.33
C MET A 91 1.51 -9.96 -0.07
N GLN A 92 2.65 -9.54 0.47
CA GLN A 92 2.71 -8.61 1.60
C GLN A 92 2.04 -7.28 1.25
N SER A 93 2.34 -6.73 0.06
CA SER A 93 1.69 -5.53 -0.45
C SER A 93 0.17 -5.71 -0.60
N LEU A 94 -0.26 -6.82 -1.20
CA LEU A 94 -1.69 -7.14 -1.38
C LEU A 94 -2.42 -7.23 -0.04
N LEU A 95 -1.81 -7.87 0.98
CA LEU A 95 -2.39 -7.94 2.32
C LEU A 95 -2.52 -6.57 2.97
N LEU A 96 -1.50 -5.71 2.87
CA LEU A 96 -1.59 -4.32 3.36
C LEU A 96 -2.70 -3.55 2.64
N SER A 97 -2.83 -3.75 1.32
CA SER A 97 -3.88 -3.13 0.50
C SER A 97 -5.27 -3.56 0.96
N ILE A 98 -5.47 -4.85 1.24
CA ILE A 98 -6.73 -5.40 1.78
C ILE A 98 -7.03 -4.76 3.13
N PHE A 99 -6.07 -4.74 4.07
CA PHE A 99 -6.28 -4.16 5.39
C PHE A 99 -6.71 -2.70 5.31
N LEU A 100 -6.02 -1.89 4.50
CA LEU A 100 -6.37 -0.47 4.30
C LEU A 100 -7.75 -0.30 3.67
N SER A 101 -8.07 -1.09 2.63
CA SER A 101 -9.38 -1.06 1.98
C SER A 101 -10.49 -1.42 2.96
N LEU A 102 -10.29 -2.46 3.79
CA LEU A 102 -11.24 -2.83 4.84
C LEU A 102 -11.43 -1.70 5.85
N CYS A 103 -10.35 -1.08 6.35
CA CYS A 103 -10.45 0.08 7.24
C CYS A 103 -11.28 1.22 6.60
N GLN A 104 -11.06 1.51 5.32
CA GLN A 104 -11.79 2.56 4.60
C GLN A 104 -13.28 2.23 4.52
N TRP A 105 -13.63 0.98 4.16
CA TRP A 105 -15.01 0.52 4.12
C TRP A 105 -15.67 0.53 5.49
N THR A 106 -14.98 0.09 6.54
CA THR A 106 -15.52 0.11 7.91
C THR A 106 -15.84 1.52 8.37
N LEU A 107 -14.93 2.49 8.17
CA LEU A 107 -15.18 3.89 8.53
C LEU A 107 -16.36 4.48 7.76
N ARG A 108 -16.45 4.17 6.46
CA ARG A 108 -17.59 4.60 5.63
C ARG A 108 -18.91 4.02 6.11
N LEU A 109 -18.96 2.75 6.49
CA LEU A 109 -20.16 2.09 7.01
C LEU A 109 -20.60 2.64 8.37
N LEU A 110 -19.63 3.06 9.21
CA LEU A 110 -19.90 3.71 10.49
C LEU A 110 -20.38 5.17 10.37
N GLY A 111 -20.59 5.66 9.14
CA GLY A 111 -21.07 7.03 8.90
C GLY A 111 -19.96 8.09 9.01
N PHE A 112 -18.70 7.69 8.93
CA PHE A 112 -17.53 8.57 8.95
C PHE A 112 -16.86 8.58 7.57
N PRO A 113 -17.47 9.22 6.56
CA PRO A 113 -16.84 9.31 5.24
C PRO A 113 -15.54 10.11 5.36
N LEU A 114 -14.43 9.53 4.90
CA LEU A 114 -13.13 10.20 4.72
C LEU A 114 -13.16 11.28 3.62
N ALA A 115 -14.32 11.48 2.98
CA ALA A 115 -14.52 12.43 1.90
C ALA A 115 -14.86 13.81 2.45
N VAL A 116 -14.14 14.82 1.94
CA VAL A 116 -14.49 16.23 2.07
C VAL A 116 -15.94 16.39 1.60
N ILE A 117 -16.80 16.87 2.48
CA ILE A 117 -18.19 17.19 2.14
C ILE A 117 -18.14 18.32 1.09
N PRO A 118 -18.89 18.25 -0.03
CA PRO A 118 -18.80 19.21 -1.16
C PRO A 118 -18.92 20.71 -0.77
N ASP A 119 -19.45 20.97 0.41
CA ASP A 119 -19.71 22.29 0.99
C ASP A 119 -18.45 22.96 1.58
N GLY A 120 -17.27 22.32 1.50
CA GLY A 120 -16.03 22.88 2.05
C GLY A 120 -16.01 22.94 3.58
N SER A 121 -17.06 22.45 4.23
CA SER A 121 -17.16 22.27 5.67
C SER A 121 -16.48 20.96 6.06
N PHE A 122 -15.34 21.07 6.73
CA PHE A 122 -14.85 19.97 7.55
C PHE A 122 -15.82 19.84 8.72
N ASN A 123 -16.74 18.87 8.68
CA ASN A 123 -17.27 18.31 9.92
C ASN A 123 -16.13 17.54 10.58
N SER A 124 -15.16 18.29 11.14
CA SER A 124 -13.98 17.77 11.80
C SER A 124 -14.42 17.13 13.11
N ASN A 125 -14.91 15.91 13.03
CA ASN A 125 -14.96 15.07 14.20
C ASN A 125 -13.50 14.71 14.51
N LEU A 126 -12.96 15.38 15.53
CA LEU A 126 -11.57 15.23 15.97
C LEU A 126 -11.18 13.75 16.18
N LEU A 127 -12.13 12.88 16.52
CA LEU A 127 -11.92 11.44 16.60
C LEU A 127 -11.56 10.81 15.25
N ILE A 128 -12.24 11.19 14.16
CA ILE A 128 -11.97 10.68 12.81
C ILE A 128 -10.60 11.14 12.34
N ASP A 129 -10.26 12.41 12.62
CA ASP A 129 -8.96 12.99 12.22
C ASP A 129 -7.80 12.30 12.95
N ILE A 130 -7.96 11.99 14.24
CA ILE A 130 -6.96 11.21 14.99
C ILE A 130 -6.84 9.79 14.44
N ILE A 131 -7.97 9.11 14.19
CA ILE A 131 -7.97 7.73 13.69
C ILE A 131 -7.34 7.65 12.31
N SER A 132 -7.74 8.53 11.37
CA SER A 132 -7.22 8.57 10.00
C SER A 132 -5.72 8.89 10.00
N THR A 133 -5.29 9.86 10.81
CA THR A 133 -3.87 10.20 11.01
C THR A 133 -3.07 9.04 11.58
N THR A 134 -3.62 8.30 12.55
CA THR A 134 -2.95 7.16 13.17
C THR A 134 -2.79 6.00 12.18
N ILE A 135 -3.86 5.69 11.43
CA ILE A 135 -3.82 4.69 10.35
C ILE A 135 -2.80 5.11 9.30
N PHE A 136 -2.84 6.36 8.86
CA PHE A 136 -1.91 6.90 7.87
C PHE A 136 -0.46 6.70 8.31
N LEU A 137 -0.08 7.20 9.49
CA LEU A 137 1.30 7.13 9.96
C LEU A 137 1.77 5.67 10.16
N GLY A 138 0.93 4.82 10.74
CA GLY A 138 1.27 3.41 10.97
C GLY A 138 1.48 2.61 9.69
N PHE A 139 0.56 2.73 8.74
CA PHE A 139 0.65 1.99 7.47
C PHE A 139 1.67 2.61 6.51
N PHE A 140 1.74 3.94 6.42
CA PHE A 140 2.72 4.61 5.56
C PHE A 140 4.15 4.29 6.02
N GLY A 141 4.43 4.34 7.32
CA GLY A 141 5.72 3.92 7.87
C GLY A 141 6.05 2.46 7.56
N SER A 142 5.06 1.56 7.69
CA SER A 142 5.22 0.15 7.35
C SER A 142 5.51 -0.07 5.86
N ILE A 143 4.83 0.64 4.97
CA ILE A 143 5.05 0.56 3.50
C ILE A 143 6.44 1.07 3.14
N VAL A 144 6.86 2.22 3.69
CA VAL A 144 8.20 2.78 3.45
C VAL A 144 9.28 1.82 3.95
N TYR A 145 9.11 1.25 5.15
CA TYR A 145 10.00 0.22 5.68
C TYR A 145 10.11 -0.98 4.73
N SER A 146 8.96 -1.50 4.26
CA SER A 146 8.94 -2.61 3.31
C SER A 146 9.64 -2.29 1.99
N ILE A 147 9.45 -1.10 1.45
CA ILE A 147 10.13 -0.66 0.22
C ILE A 147 11.64 -0.59 0.44
N VAL A 148 12.10 0.01 1.54
CA VAL A 148 13.53 0.15 1.85
C VAL A 148 14.21 -1.22 2.01
N GLU A 149 13.60 -2.15 2.74
CA GLU A 149 14.15 -3.50 2.90
C GLU A 149 14.13 -4.27 1.57
N THR A 150 13.10 -4.09 0.74
CA THR A 150 13.05 -4.70 -0.60
C THR A 150 14.17 -4.20 -1.51
N ILE A 151 14.49 -2.90 -1.47
CA ILE A 151 15.60 -2.30 -2.23
C ILE A 151 16.95 -2.84 -1.74
N ARG A 152 17.11 -3.05 -0.42
CA ARG A 152 18.28 -3.70 0.17
C ARG A 152 18.40 -5.17 -0.23
N GLY A 153 17.30 -5.79 -0.66
CA GLY A 153 17.22 -7.19 -1.04
C GLY A 153 16.88 -8.12 0.12
N ASN A 154 16.41 -7.56 1.22
CA ASN A 154 15.98 -8.27 2.42
C ASN A 154 14.46 -8.50 2.40
N TYR A 155 14.00 -9.44 3.21
CA TYR A 155 12.57 -9.66 3.44
C TYR A 155 12.07 -8.69 4.50
N ALA A 156 11.03 -7.91 4.18
CA ALA A 156 10.44 -6.98 5.13
C ALA A 156 9.58 -7.73 6.15
N GLU A 157 10.01 -7.76 7.41
CA GLU A 157 9.27 -8.41 8.49
C GLU A 157 8.38 -7.39 9.20
N ILE A 158 7.09 -7.39 8.84
CA ILE A 158 6.03 -6.67 9.54
C ILE A 158 5.28 -7.70 10.41
N PRO A 159 5.14 -7.47 11.73
CA PRO A 159 4.41 -8.39 12.60
C PRO A 159 2.98 -8.61 12.09
N VAL A 160 2.47 -9.85 12.22
CA VAL A 160 1.16 -10.32 11.70
C VAL A 160 1.10 -10.42 10.17
N VAL A 161 1.50 -9.38 9.43
CA VAL A 161 1.42 -9.37 7.96
C VAL A 161 2.39 -10.37 7.35
N SER A 162 3.65 -10.41 7.81
CA SER A 162 4.67 -11.31 7.26
C SER A 162 4.33 -12.79 7.50
N GLU A 163 3.79 -13.14 8.67
CA GLU A 163 3.31 -14.50 8.97
C GLU A 163 2.15 -14.92 8.06
N ALA A 164 1.18 -14.03 7.85
CA ALA A 164 0.09 -14.26 6.92
C ALA A 164 0.60 -14.42 5.47
N THR A 165 1.62 -13.65 5.10
CA THR A 165 2.27 -13.72 3.80
C THR A 165 2.93 -15.08 3.58
N TYR A 166 3.68 -15.58 4.56
CA TYR A 166 4.30 -16.90 4.49
C TYR A 166 3.28 -18.04 4.37
N THR A 167 2.16 -17.93 5.09
CA THR A 167 1.08 -18.94 5.03
C THR A 167 0.45 -19.01 3.63
N GLN A 168 0.33 -17.88 2.93
CA GLN A 168 -0.34 -17.78 1.63
C GLN A 168 0.51 -18.20 0.43
N ILE A 169 1.84 -18.16 0.57
CA ILE A 169 2.80 -18.45 -0.51
C ILE A 169 3.26 -19.92 -0.49
N ARG A 170 2.95 -20.63 0.60
CA ARG A 170 3.18 -22.06 0.78
C ARG A 170 2.49 -22.89 -0.32
#